data_AF-A0A519K8A4-F1
#
_entry.id   AF-A0A519K8A4-F1
#
_cell.length_a   1.000
_cell.length_b   1.000
_cell.length_c   1.000
_cell.angle_alpha   90.00
_cell.angle_beta   90.00
_cell.angle_gamma   90.00
#
_symmetry.space_group_name_H-M   'P 1'
#
loop_
_entity.id
_entity.type
_entity.pdbx_description
1 polymer ?
#
loop_
_entity_poly.entity_id
_entity_poly.type
_entity_poly.pdbx_seq_one_letter_code
_entity_poly.pdbx_strand_id
1 'polypeptide(L)'
;MIIFGKVFFIMSFKSKFFRVSNTITKPFSFGRFSGKLPFQNLILVYHLVSDQDVKHARHLFPYRSVAQFEKDLDFLQQHFEMVDCETFLKLKTEKIRAKKPTILLTFDDGYSEFYSIIAPILQKKGIYAMNFINPKFIDNKELMWRNKASL
;
A
#
# COMPACT_ATOMS: atom_id res chain seq x y z
N MET A 1 -47.17 39.74 -18.20
CA MET A 1 -46.06 40.20 -17.36
C MET A 1 -44.90 39.22 -17.56
N ILE A 2 -43.85 39.67 -18.29
CA ILE A 2 -42.44 39.23 -18.28
C ILE A 2 -42.20 37.70 -18.52
N ILE A 3 -41.84 37.22 -19.74
CA ILE A 3 -40.50 37.19 -20.40
C ILE A 3 -39.54 36.18 -19.71
N PHE A 4 -38.83 35.21 -20.29
CA PHE A 4 -38.39 34.75 -21.63
C PHE A 4 -37.99 33.25 -21.50
N GLY A 5 -38.12 32.37 -22.50
CA GLY A 5 -37.06 32.01 -23.50
C GLY A 5 -36.21 30.81 -23.02
N LYS A 6 -35.80 29.77 -23.77
CA LYS A 6 -35.69 29.37 -25.19
C LYS A 6 -35.70 27.82 -25.20
N VAL A 7 -36.60 27.12 -25.89
CA VAL A 7 -36.47 26.51 -27.24
C VAL A 7 -35.09 25.91 -27.60
N PHE A 8 -35.08 24.57 -27.61
CA PHE A 8 -34.46 23.57 -28.51
C PHE A 8 -33.12 23.84 -29.23
N PHE A 9 -32.26 22.82 -29.15
CA PHE A 9 -31.57 22.32 -30.34
C PHE A 9 -31.24 20.81 -30.24
N ILE A 10 -31.91 20.01 -31.07
CA ILE A 10 -31.42 18.70 -31.51
C ILE A 10 -30.46 18.99 -32.66
N MET A 11 -29.17 18.63 -32.51
CA MET A 11 -28.34 18.33 -33.67
C MET A 11 -27.37 17.18 -33.34
N SER A 12 -27.60 16.06 -33.99
CA SER A 12 -26.63 15.00 -34.24
C SER A 12 -25.43 15.60 -34.98
N PHE A 13 -24.23 15.44 -34.43
CA PHE A 13 -22.98 15.62 -35.16
C PHE A 13 -22.18 14.31 -35.11
N LYS A 14 -22.27 13.54 -36.20
CA LYS A 14 -21.28 12.53 -36.54
C LYS A 14 -19.97 13.26 -36.90
N SER A 15 -18.99 13.23 -36.00
CA SER A 15 -17.58 13.45 -36.38
C SER A 15 -16.64 12.83 -35.35
N LYS A 16 -16.39 11.53 -35.53
CA LYS A 16 -15.06 10.89 -35.51
C LYS A 16 -13.99 11.64 -34.69
N PHE A 17 -14.07 11.60 -33.36
CA PHE A 17 -12.98 12.08 -32.52
C PHE A 17 -11.93 10.96 -32.37
N PHE A 18 -10.80 11.24 -32.99
CA PHE A 18 -9.59 10.45 -33.15
C PHE A 18 -9.26 9.46 -32.02
N ARG A 19 -9.16 8.19 -32.41
CA ARG A 19 -8.25 7.21 -31.79
C ARG A 19 -6.83 7.76 -31.94
N VAL A 20 -6.34 8.49 -30.94
CA VAL A 20 -4.91 8.74 -30.77
C VAL A 20 -4.30 7.43 -30.28
N SER A 21 -4.00 6.56 -31.23
CA SER A 21 -3.15 5.39 -30.95
C SER A 21 -1.69 5.80 -31.01
N ASN A 22 -1.00 5.50 -29.90
CA ASN A 22 0.42 5.28 -29.70
C ASN A 22 1.40 6.44 -29.90
N THR A 23 2.07 6.83 -28.80
CA THR A 23 3.52 7.05 -28.84
C THR A 23 4.16 6.76 -27.47
N ILE A 24 4.73 5.55 -27.32
CA ILE A 24 5.78 5.19 -26.35
C ILE A 24 5.48 5.63 -24.90
N THR A 25 4.63 4.89 -24.19
CA THR A 25 4.86 4.75 -22.74
C THR A 25 6.19 4.02 -22.62
N LYS A 26 7.30 4.74 -22.39
CA LYS A 26 8.52 4.06 -21.93
C LYS A 26 8.07 3.20 -20.75
N PRO A 27 8.33 1.87 -20.77
CA PRO A 27 7.93 1.04 -19.64
C PRO A 27 8.55 1.68 -18.41
N PHE A 28 7.70 2.08 -17.46
CA PHE A 28 8.15 2.70 -16.22
C PHE A 28 9.04 1.68 -15.51
N SER A 29 10.34 1.86 -15.64
CA SER A 29 11.33 0.98 -15.05
C SER A 29 11.59 1.48 -13.64
N PHE A 30 10.96 0.86 -12.66
CA PHE A 30 11.16 1.24 -11.26
C PHE A 30 12.65 1.22 -10.89
N GLY A 31 13.46 0.31 -11.41
CA GLY A 31 14.91 0.30 -11.17
C GLY A 31 15.65 1.58 -11.62
N ARG A 32 15.20 2.26 -12.67
CA ARG A 32 15.78 3.56 -13.10
C ARG A 32 15.27 4.73 -12.26
N PHE A 33 14.06 4.61 -11.73
CA PHE A 33 13.44 5.60 -10.86
C PHE A 33 13.98 5.50 -9.43
N SER A 34 14.17 4.28 -8.92
CA SER A 34 14.61 4.01 -7.56
C SER A 34 16.02 4.53 -7.27
N GLY A 35 16.92 4.46 -8.27
CA GLY A 35 18.25 5.10 -8.20
C GLY A 35 18.23 6.64 -8.14
N LYS A 36 17.09 7.27 -8.43
CA LYS A 36 16.86 8.72 -8.34
C LYS A 36 16.05 9.13 -7.12
N LEU A 37 15.62 8.18 -6.28
CA LEU A 37 14.92 8.53 -5.05
C LEU A 37 15.87 9.32 -4.14
N PRO A 38 15.42 10.47 -3.59
CA PRO A 38 16.24 11.25 -2.66
C PRO A 38 16.45 10.52 -1.32
N PHE A 39 15.73 9.40 -1.10
CA PHE A 39 15.78 8.60 0.11
C PHE A 39 16.24 7.17 -0.22
N GLN A 40 17.19 6.66 0.55
CA GLN A 40 17.74 5.30 0.38
C GLN A 40 17.20 4.28 1.37
N ASN A 41 16.56 4.72 2.45
CA ASN A 41 16.03 3.84 3.49
C ASN A 41 14.55 4.21 3.68
N LEU A 42 13.65 3.29 3.34
CA LEU A 42 12.21 3.51 3.39
C LEU A 42 11.55 2.61 4.44
N ILE A 43 10.48 3.11 5.04
CA ILE A 43 9.57 2.32 5.87
C ILE A 43 8.25 2.26 5.13
N LEU A 44 7.72 1.05 4.94
CA LEU A 44 6.40 0.84 4.35
C LEU A 44 5.48 0.23 5.40
N VAL A 45 4.37 0.92 5.64
CA VAL A 45 3.40 0.56 6.66
C VAL A 45 2.23 -0.17 6.02
N TYR A 46 1.92 -1.34 6.57
CA TYR A 46 0.66 -2.04 6.39
C TYR A 46 -0.13 -2.01 7.70
N HIS A 47 -1.43 -2.23 7.64
CA HIS A 47 -2.24 -2.43 8.84
C HIS A 47 -2.89 -3.82 8.80
N LEU A 48 -3.47 -4.16 7.64
CA LEU A 48 -4.26 -5.36 7.45
C LEU A 48 -4.05 -5.96 6.06
N VAL A 49 -4.12 -7.28 5.99
CA VAL A 49 -4.23 -8.06 4.74
C VAL A 49 -5.33 -9.09 4.97
N SER A 50 -6.33 -9.11 4.09
CA SER A 50 -7.44 -10.06 4.21
C SER A 50 -8.18 -10.20 2.87
N ASP A 51 -8.62 -11.41 2.56
CA ASP A 51 -9.53 -11.68 1.45
C ASP A 51 -11.01 -11.51 1.84
N GLN A 52 -11.27 -11.30 3.14
CA GLN A 52 -12.61 -11.16 3.71
C GLN A 52 -12.93 -9.70 4.03
N ASP A 53 -14.22 -9.36 4.08
CA ASP A 53 -14.65 -8.07 4.59
C ASP A 53 -14.46 -7.98 6.12
N VAL A 54 -13.44 -7.22 6.53
CA VAL A 54 -13.10 -7.04 7.95
C VAL A 54 -13.87 -5.86 8.51
N LYS A 55 -15.03 -6.15 9.12
CA LYS A 55 -15.99 -5.13 9.59
C LYS A 55 -15.37 -4.04 10.46
N HIS A 56 -14.48 -4.42 11.37
CA HIS A 56 -13.86 -3.50 12.31
C HIS A 56 -12.78 -2.59 11.66
N ALA A 57 -12.44 -2.79 10.39
CA ALA A 57 -11.41 -2.02 9.68
C ALA A 57 -11.86 -1.45 8.32
N ARG A 58 -12.95 -1.95 7.73
CA ARG A 58 -13.41 -1.61 6.37
C ARG A 58 -13.65 -0.13 6.09
N HIS A 59 -13.96 0.67 7.11
CA HIS A 59 -14.17 2.11 6.98
C HIS A 59 -12.96 2.96 7.39
N LEU A 60 -11.87 2.33 7.88
CA LEU A 60 -10.67 3.05 8.35
C LEU A 60 -9.69 3.31 7.21
N PHE A 61 -9.43 2.31 6.38
CA PHE A 61 -8.46 2.36 5.29
C PHE A 61 -8.69 1.21 4.29
N PRO A 62 -8.26 1.37 3.03
CA PRO A 62 -8.17 0.23 2.11
C PRO A 62 -7.08 -0.74 2.60
N TYR A 63 -7.32 -2.04 2.46
CA TYR A 63 -6.36 -3.09 2.74
C TYR A 63 -6.20 -4.02 1.54
N ARG A 64 -5.08 -4.74 1.51
CA ARG A 64 -4.76 -5.66 0.41
C ARG A 64 -5.46 -7.01 0.61
N SER A 65 -5.84 -7.63 -0.50
CA SER A 65 -6.08 -9.07 -0.53
C SER A 65 -4.75 -9.83 -0.39
N VAL A 66 -4.81 -11.12 -0.06
CA VAL A 66 -3.59 -11.95 0.07
C VAL A 66 -2.79 -11.95 -1.22
N ALA A 67 -3.46 -12.16 -2.35
CA ALA A 67 -2.81 -12.17 -3.67
C ALA A 67 -2.22 -10.81 -4.06
N GLN A 68 -2.83 -9.69 -3.63
CA GLN A 68 -2.26 -8.37 -3.85
C GLN A 68 -1.04 -8.14 -2.96
N PHE A 69 -1.10 -8.57 -1.70
CA PHE A 69 0.01 -8.46 -0.78
C PHE A 69 1.22 -9.28 -1.25
N GLU A 70 1.04 -10.52 -1.70
CA GLU A 70 2.15 -11.31 -2.27
C GLU A 70 2.78 -10.63 -3.49
N LYS A 71 1.98 -10.03 -4.37
CA LYS A 71 2.48 -9.25 -5.52
C LYS A 71 3.24 -8.00 -5.09
N ASP A 72 2.74 -7.30 -4.06
CA ASP A 72 3.46 -6.18 -3.46
C ASP A 72 4.84 -6.66 -2.96
N LEU A 73 4.90 -7.77 -2.21
CA LEU A 73 6.17 -8.33 -1.71
C LEU A 73 7.14 -8.72 -2.83
N ASP A 74 6.66 -9.37 -3.89
CA ASP A 74 7.50 -9.77 -5.02
C ASP A 74 8.10 -8.53 -5.72
N PHE A 75 7.28 -7.50 -5.94
CA PHE A 75 7.74 -6.23 -6.48
C PHE A 75 8.79 -5.58 -5.58
N LEU A 76 8.54 -5.56 -4.26
CA LEU A 76 9.45 -4.97 -3.30
C LEU A 76 10.79 -5.73 -3.25
N GLN A 77 10.80 -7.06 -3.22
CA GLN A 77 12.04 -7.85 -3.25
C GLN A 77 12.82 -7.61 -4.54
N GLN A 78 12.13 -7.49 -5.68
CA GLN A 78 12.78 -7.18 -6.96
C GLN A 78 13.47 -5.81 -6.94
N HIS A 79 12.89 -4.82 -6.25
CA HIS A 79 13.28 -3.42 -6.40
C HIS A 79 13.94 -2.76 -5.19
N PHE A 80 13.86 -3.37 -4.02
CA PHE A 80 14.47 -2.94 -2.77
C PHE A 80 15.27 -4.06 -2.12
N GLU A 81 16.16 -3.70 -1.22
CA GLU A 81 16.76 -4.62 -0.26
C GLU A 81 15.88 -4.62 1.00
N MET A 82 15.21 -5.74 1.27
CA MET A 82 14.37 -5.86 2.46
C MET A 82 15.24 -6.17 3.66
N VAL A 83 15.14 -5.35 4.71
CA VAL A 83 16.02 -5.41 5.88
C VAL A 83 15.23 -5.55 7.17
N ASP A 84 15.86 -6.13 8.18
CA ASP A 84 15.32 -6.10 9.54
C ASP A 84 15.52 -4.72 10.21
N CYS A 85 14.96 -4.58 11.41
CA CYS A 85 15.02 -3.33 12.16
C CYS A 85 16.45 -2.93 12.53
N GLU A 86 17.28 -3.89 12.97
CA GLU A 86 18.65 -3.63 13.40
C GLU A 86 19.49 -3.09 12.24
N THR A 87 19.44 -3.77 11.09
CA THR A 87 20.12 -3.36 9.86
C THR A 87 19.59 -2.00 9.38
N PHE A 88 18.27 -1.80 9.40
CA PHE A 88 17.67 -0.51 9.02
C PHE A 88 18.17 0.64 9.89
N LEU A 89 18.20 0.45 11.21
CA LEU A 89 18.69 1.45 12.16
C LEU A 89 20.17 1.74 11.92
N LYS A 90 21.00 0.70 11.78
CA LYS A 90 22.43 0.85 11.50
C LYS A 90 22.69 1.68 10.24
N LEU A 91 22.03 1.34 9.12
CA LEU A 91 22.16 2.08 7.87
C LEU A 91 21.77 3.56 8.02
N LYS A 92 20.74 3.83 8.81
CA LYS A 92 20.25 5.19 9.07
C LYS A 92 21.20 5.98 9.98
N THR A 93 21.65 5.40 11.10
CA THR A 93 22.48 6.08 12.10
C THR A 93 23.90 6.30 11.63
N GLU A 94 24.50 5.29 11.00
CA GLU A 94 25.88 5.34 10.49
C GLU A 94 25.96 6.04 9.12
N LYS A 95 24.82 6.45 8.55
CA LYS A 95 24.72 7.06 7.21
C LYS A 95 25.38 6.21 6.11
N ILE A 96 25.35 4.88 6.28
CA ILE A 96 25.88 3.94 5.30
C ILE A 96 24.95 3.91 4.10
N ARG A 97 25.56 4.00 2.91
CA ARG A 97 24.86 3.90 1.63
C ARG A 97 24.79 2.43 1.20
N ALA A 98 23.60 1.85 1.25
CA ALA A 98 23.34 0.54 0.66
C ALA A 98 23.50 0.56 -0.87
N LYS A 99 23.80 -0.60 -1.46
CA LYS A 99 23.95 -0.74 -2.92
C LYS A 99 22.62 -0.58 -3.65
N LYS A 100 21.53 -0.92 -2.97
CA LYS A 100 20.14 -0.85 -3.42
C LYS A 100 19.35 -0.07 -2.35
N PRO A 101 18.32 0.71 -2.71
CA PRO A 101 17.47 1.31 -1.69
C PRO A 101 16.88 0.21 -0.79
N THR A 102 16.89 0.44 0.51
CA THR A 102 16.41 -0.49 1.51
C THR A 102 14.97 -0.20 1.90
N ILE A 103 14.26 -1.24 2.32
CA ILE A 103 12.90 -1.13 2.83
C ILE A 103 12.72 -1.99 4.08
N LEU A 104 12.12 -1.41 5.11
CA LEU A 104 11.64 -2.10 6.30
C LEU A 104 10.10 -2.11 6.27
N LEU A 105 9.51 -3.29 6.46
CA LEU A 105 8.05 -3.41 6.60
C LEU A 105 7.65 -3.23 8.05
N THR A 106 6.60 -2.44 8.28
CA THR A 106 5.95 -2.33 9.58
C THR A 106 4.46 -2.59 9.47
N PHE A 107 3.89 -3.13 10.53
CA PHE A 107 2.47 -3.42 10.67
C PHE A 107 1.97 -2.76 11.94
N ASP A 108 0.89 -1.99 11.83
CA ASP A 108 0.34 -1.23 12.94
C ASP A 108 -0.98 -1.86 13.45
N ASP A 109 -1.48 -1.33 14.56
CA ASP A 109 -2.70 -1.73 15.28
C ASP A 109 -2.68 -3.10 15.98
N GLY A 110 -2.01 -4.10 15.41
CA GLY A 110 -1.88 -5.44 16.00
C GLY A 110 -3.10 -6.34 15.76
N TYR A 111 -3.73 -6.26 14.59
CA TYR A 111 -4.84 -7.16 14.23
C TYR A 111 -4.41 -8.64 14.15
N SER A 112 -5.36 -9.54 14.39
CA SER A 112 -5.14 -11.00 14.41
C SER A 112 -4.63 -11.56 13.08
N GLU A 113 -5.00 -10.91 11.98
CA GLU A 113 -4.62 -11.21 10.61
C GLU A 113 -3.11 -11.06 10.39
N PHE A 114 -2.42 -10.27 11.23
CA PHE A 114 -0.96 -10.28 11.23
C PHE A 114 -0.44 -11.69 11.54
N TYR A 115 -0.95 -12.32 12.59
CA TYR A 115 -0.51 -13.66 13.00
C TYR A 115 -1.02 -14.76 12.06
N SER A 116 -2.30 -14.72 11.69
CA SER A 116 -2.94 -15.82 10.95
C SER A 116 -2.68 -15.78 9.43
N ILE A 117 -2.38 -14.62 8.85
CA ILE A 117 -2.22 -14.44 7.39
C ILE A 117 -0.84 -13.89 7.04
N ILE A 118 -0.47 -12.73 7.59
CA ILE A 118 0.73 -12.00 7.15
C ILE A 118 2.02 -12.72 7.56
N ALA A 119 2.16 -13.08 8.83
CA ALA A 119 3.39 -13.66 9.37
C ALA A 119 3.80 -14.97 8.66
N PRO A 120 2.90 -15.92 8.37
CA PRO A 120 3.23 -17.11 7.57
C PRO A 120 3.74 -16.79 6.16
N ILE A 121 3.17 -15.76 5.50
CA ILE A 121 3.60 -15.33 4.15
C ILE A 121 5.00 -14.73 4.21
N LEU A 122 5.24 -13.84 5.17
CA LEU A 122 6.55 -13.22 5.40
C LEU A 122 7.61 -14.27 5.72
N GLN A 123 7.31 -15.22 6.60
CA GLN A 123 8.19 -16.33 6.97
C GLN A 123 8.55 -17.18 5.75
N LYS A 124 7.56 -17.56 4.94
CA LYS A 124 7.78 -18.34 3.71
C LYS A 124 8.69 -17.62 2.71
N LYS A 125 8.62 -16.28 2.65
CA LYS A 125 9.43 -15.45 1.75
C LYS A 125 10.77 -15.00 2.36
N GLY A 126 11.05 -15.33 3.62
CA GLY A 126 12.26 -14.91 4.32
C GLY A 126 12.33 -13.39 4.54
N ILE A 127 11.18 -12.74 4.73
CA ILE A 127 11.07 -11.28 4.88
C ILE A 127 10.89 -10.93 6.35
N TYR A 128 11.74 -10.03 6.86
CA TYR A 128 11.60 -9.45 8.18
C TYR A 128 10.60 -8.29 8.17
N ALA A 129 9.86 -8.15 9.28
CA ALA A 129 8.96 -7.02 9.52
C ALA A 129 8.85 -6.73 11.02
N MET A 130 8.38 -5.54 11.36
CA MET A 130 7.98 -5.19 12.72
C MET A 130 6.46 -5.14 12.84
N ASN A 131 5.91 -5.64 13.94
CA ASN A 131 4.49 -5.50 14.27
C ASN A 131 4.35 -4.67 15.55
N PHE A 132 3.69 -3.53 15.45
CA PHE A 132 3.40 -2.61 16.54
C PHE A 132 2.02 -2.92 17.12
N ILE A 133 2.02 -3.78 18.14
CA ILE A 133 0.79 -4.26 18.77
C ILE A 133 0.33 -3.26 19.83
N ASN A 134 -0.98 -2.99 19.87
CA ASN A 134 -1.57 -2.25 20.98
C ASN A 134 -1.89 -3.21 22.14
N PRO A 135 -1.14 -3.18 23.26
CA PRO A 135 -1.29 -4.16 24.33
C PRO A 135 -2.64 -4.09 25.04
N LYS A 136 -3.36 -2.96 24.95
CA LYS A 136 -4.68 -2.79 25.57
C LYS A 136 -5.73 -3.77 25.01
N PHE A 137 -5.55 -4.26 23.80
CA PHE A 137 -6.52 -5.11 23.11
C PHE A 137 -6.10 -6.58 23.02
N ILE A 138 -4.99 -6.95 23.66
CA ILE A 138 -4.53 -8.35 23.72
C ILE A 138 -5.35 -9.08 24.79
N ASP A 139 -5.74 -10.32 24.48
CA ASP A 139 -6.43 -11.25 25.38
C ASP A 139 -7.77 -10.71 25.94
N ASN A 140 -8.47 -9.91 25.12
CA ASN A 140 -9.81 -9.42 25.42
C ASN A 140 -10.64 -9.18 24.14
N LYS A 141 -11.86 -8.66 24.31
CA LYS A 141 -12.79 -8.36 23.20
C LYS A 141 -12.96 -6.85 22.96
N GLU A 142 -12.13 -6.02 23.57
CA GLU A 142 -12.15 -4.59 23.35
C GLU A 142 -11.55 -4.24 21.99
N LEU A 143 -11.96 -3.09 21.48
CA LEU A 143 -11.49 -2.53 20.22
C LEU A 143 -11.13 -1.06 20.43
N MET A 144 -10.20 -0.56 19.63
CA MET A 144 -9.95 0.88 19.54
C MET A 144 -11.22 1.59 19.06
N TRP A 145 -11.46 2.81 19.52
CA TRP A 145 -12.73 3.50 19.26
C TRP A 145 -13.04 3.67 17.76
N ARG A 146 -12.03 3.84 16.90
CA ARG A 146 -12.19 3.88 15.44
C ARG A 146 -12.69 2.54 14.90
N ASN A 147 -12.16 1.43 15.41
CA ASN A 147 -12.60 0.10 15.02
C ASN A 147 -14.04 -0.16 15.45
N LYS A 148 -14.44 0.31 16.64
CA LYS A 148 -15.84 0.27 17.10
C LYS A 148 -16.75 1.08 16.18
N ALA A 149 -16.31 2.27 15.76
CA ALA A 149 -17.07 3.13 14.84
C ALA A 149 -17.19 2.56 13.41
N SER A 150 -16.37 1.58 13.03
CA SER A 150 -16.40 0.93 11.72
C SER A 150 -17.35 -0.26 11.62
N LEU A 151 -17.78 -0.82 12.75
CA LEU A 151 -18.65 -2.00 12.79
C LEU A 151 -19.98 -1.72 12.06
#